data_AF-A0A949FM02-F1
#
_entry.id   AF-A0A949FM02-F1
#
_cell.length_a   1.000
_cell.length_b   1.000
_cell.length_c   1.000
_cell.angle_alpha   90.00
_cell.angle_beta   90.00
_cell.angle_gamma   90.00
#
_symmetry.space_group_name_H-M   'P 1'
#
loop_
_entity.id
_entity.type
_entity.pdbx_description
1 polymer ?
#
loop_
_entity_poly.entity_id
_entity_poly.type
_entity_poly.pdbx_seq_one_letter_code
_entity_poly.pdbx_strand_id
1 'polypeptide(L)'
;MGKSLTQSITILFLSLVLHPAPSTNAGAGPSQWAVVVNADSIPSRTVANHFCKLRNIPANNIIVLSGIPNTDRITIEEFRSLLLLPILQQIESRKLSGHIQGIAYSVDFPTSIDIAVEADKIPNRSQYLTPVASINGLTYFYRLLLSQSPAYVGFDSNFYAARPAASLLNPFIPDQKKFEALSQHVRNMEWEPAATILDEEIKVMPRDLRATLFVVAAQLWAKANQPEKVLDRLESAALAGWEYRDAIEKEKLF
;
A
#
# COMPACT_ATOMS: atom_id res chain seq x y z
N MET A 1 -23.65 57.48 33.69
CA MET A 1 -24.14 56.10 33.48
C MET A 1 -25.09 56.12 32.29
N GLY A 2 -24.89 55.49 31.15
CA GLY A 2 -23.90 54.51 30.69
C GLY A 2 -24.53 53.89 29.45
N LYS A 3 -24.01 54.16 28.25
CA LYS A 3 -24.45 53.59 26.96
C LYS A 3 -23.50 54.11 25.85
N SER A 4 -22.24 53.67 25.83
CA SER A 4 -21.42 53.82 24.62
C SER A 4 -20.34 52.74 24.44
N LEU A 5 -20.21 51.78 25.36
CA LEU A 5 -19.20 50.71 25.26
C LEU A 5 -19.73 49.42 24.62
N THR A 6 -21.05 49.22 24.56
CA THR A 6 -21.65 47.98 24.06
C THR A 6 -21.81 47.92 22.54
N GLN A 7 -21.81 49.06 21.83
CA GLN A 7 -21.95 49.08 20.37
C GLN A 7 -20.64 48.85 19.61
N SER A 8 -19.48 49.14 20.20
CA SER A 8 -18.17 48.89 19.56
C SER A 8 -17.75 47.41 19.61
N ILE A 9 -18.29 46.62 20.55
CA ILE A 9 -17.97 45.19 20.68
C ILE A 9 -18.78 44.34 19.68
N THR A 10 -19.98 44.79 19.29
CA THR A 10 -20.83 44.06 18.33
C THR A 10 -20.28 44.12 16.90
N ILE A 11 -19.57 45.19 16.53
CA ILE A 11 -19.01 45.34 15.16
C ILE A 11 -17.75 44.49 14.99
N LEU A 12 -16.97 44.24 16.06
CA LEU A 12 -15.76 43.41 15.99
C LEU A 12 -16.07 41.90 15.87
N PHE A 13 -17.24 41.45 16.34
CA PHE A 13 -17.66 40.05 16.20
C PHE A 13 -18.29 39.73 14.84
N LEU A 14 -18.76 40.74 14.10
CA LEU A 14 -19.41 40.52 12.81
C LEU A 14 -18.43 40.45 11.63
N SER A 15 -17.18 40.90 11.79
CA SER A 15 -16.14 40.79 10.75
C SER A 15 -15.45 39.43 10.69
N LEU A 16 -15.73 38.51 11.63
CA LEU A 16 -15.07 37.20 11.67
C LEU A 16 -15.79 36.12 10.83
N VAL A 17 -16.97 36.39 10.28
CA VAL A 17 -17.86 35.35 9.72
C VAL A 17 -17.84 35.27 8.18
N LEU A 18 -17.15 36.19 7.48
CA LEU A 18 -17.11 36.23 6.01
C LEU A 18 -15.68 36.21 5.43
N HIS A 19 -14.77 35.41 6.00
CA HIS A 19 -13.62 34.98 5.20
C HIS A 19 -14.08 33.79 4.34
N PRO A 20 -14.21 33.94 3.00
CA PRO A 20 -14.38 32.78 2.15
C PRO A 20 -13.21 31.85 2.43
N ALA A 21 -13.48 30.65 2.95
CA ALA A 21 -12.46 29.65 3.14
C ALA A 21 -11.74 29.50 1.79
N PRO A 22 -10.41 29.70 1.72
CA PRO A 22 -9.68 29.44 0.48
C PRO A 22 -10.02 28.01 0.10
N SER A 23 -10.42 27.79 -1.15
CA SER A 23 -10.66 26.48 -1.70
C SER A 23 -9.46 25.62 -1.33
N THR A 24 -9.66 24.72 -0.37
CA THR A 24 -8.62 23.80 0.06
C THR A 24 -8.39 22.88 -1.12
N ASN A 25 -7.39 23.22 -1.94
CA ASN A 25 -6.85 22.33 -2.93
C ASN A 25 -6.28 21.15 -2.14
N ALA A 26 -7.04 20.07 -2.07
CA ALA A 26 -6.68 18.83 -1.41
C ALA A 26 -5.63 18.05 -2.23
N GLY A 27 -4.59 18.74 -2.69
CA GLY A 27 -3.52 18.20 -3.53
C GLY A 27 -2.17 18.77 -3.13
N ALA A 28 -1.11 18.00 -3.41
CA ALA A 28 0.24 18.40 -3.09
C ALA A 28 0.65 19.66 -3.89
N GLY A 29 1.03 20.72 -3.18
CA GLY A 29 1.46 21.99 -3.77
C GLY A 29 2.85 21.88 -4.43
N PRO A 30 3.28 22.88 -5.23
CA PRO A 30 4.54 22.84 -5.98
C PRO A 30 5.77 22.57 -5.11
N SER A 31 5.79 23.09 -3.88
CA SER A 31 6.88 22.91 -2.93
C SER A 31 6.98 21.50 -2.36
N GLN A 32 5.94 20.65 -2.52
CA GLN A 32 5.88 19.31 -1.95
C GLN A 32 6.38 18.23 -2.93
N TRP A 33 6.83 18.63 -4.11
CA TRP A 33 7.37 17.73 -5.14
C TRP A 33 8.86 17.94 -5.32
N ALA A 34 9.64 16.85 -5.30
CA ALA A 34 11.01 16.84 -5.80
C ALA A 34 11.01 16.35 -7.26
N VAL A 35 11.63 17.10 -8.16
CA VAL A 35 11.71 16.73 -9.59
C VAL A 35 13.12 16.24 -9.87
N VAL A 36 13.25 15.00 -10.34
CA VAL A 36 14.53 14.34 -10.61
C VAL A 36 14.81 14.37 -12.11
N VAL A 37 15.97 14.89 -12.47
CA VAL A 37 16.37 15.16 -13.84
C VAL A 37 17.64 14.39 -14.17
N ASN A 38 17.59 13.58 -15.23
CA ASN A 38 18.78 12.96 -15.79
C ASN A 38 19.61 14.05 -16.48
N ALA A 39 20.81 14.31 -15.95
CA ALA A 39 21.74 15.32 -16.41
C ALA A 39 22.29 15.01 -17.80
N ASP A 40 22.45 13.73 -18.13
CA ASP A 40 23.08 13.25 -19.35
C ASP A 40 22.09 13.23 -20.53
N SER A 41 20.79 13.39 -20.27
CA SER A 41 19.73 13.39 -21.28
C SER A 41 19.22 14.80 -21.61
N ILE A 42 19.35 15.21 -22.88
CA ILE A 42 18.73 16.44 -23.40
C ILE A 42 17.19 16.39 -23.28
N PRO A 43 16.50 15.29 -23.68
CA PRO A 43 15.05 15.17 -23.49
C PRO A 43 14.62 15.35 -22.04
N SER A 44 15.30 14.71 -21.10
CA SER A 44 15.05 14.79 -19.66
C SER A 44 15.10 16.23 -19.15
N ARG A 45 16.18 16.96 -19.45
CA ARG A 45 16.33 18.36 -19.03
C ARG A 45 15.26 19.25 -19.67
N THR A 46 14.92 19.00 -20.93
CA THR A 46 13.91 19.78 -21.67
C THR A 46 12.52 19.59 -21.06
N VAL A 47 12.09 18.35 -20.88
CA VAL A 47 10.79 18.02 -20.27
C VAL A 47 10.70 18.55 -18.84
N ALA A 48 11.75 18.34 -18.03
CA ALA A 48 11.79 18.84 -16.66
C ALA A 48 11.69 20.37 -16.59
N ASN A 49 12.40 21.10 -17.45
CA ASN A 49 12.34 22.57 -17.49
C ASN A 49 10.91 23.06 -17.78
N HIS A 50 10.24 22.47 -18.77
CA HIS A 50 8.86 22.82 -19.08
C HIS A 50 7.89 22.45 -17.95
N PHE A 51 8.04 21.25 -17.38
CA PHE A 51 7.22 20.79 -16.26
C PHE A 51 7.37 21.69 -15.03
N CYS A 52 8.60 21.99 -14.62
CA CYS A 52 8.90 22.85 -13.48
C CYS A 52 8.35 24.26 -13.68
N LYS A 53 8.49 24.83 -14.88
CA LYS A 53 7.94 26.15 -15.22
C LYS A 53 6.42 26.17 -15.14
N LEU A 54 5.74 25.15 -15.68
CA LEU A 54 4.27 25.09 -15.69
C LEU A 54 3.69 24.93 -14.28
N ARG A 55 4.38 24.19 -13.42
CA ARG A 55 3.92 23.86 -12.06
C ARG A 55 4.49 24.76 -10.98
N ASN A 56 5.30 25.75 -11.32
CA ASN A 56 6.01 26.61 -10.38
C ASN A 56 6.83 25.82 -9.34
N ILE A 57 7.53 24.78 -9.78
CA ILE A 57 8.39 23.97 -8.91
C ILE A 57 9.57 24.83 -8.44
N PRO A 58 9.82 24.95 -7.12
CA PRO A 58 10.97 25.70 -6.62
C PRO A 58 12.30 25.12 -7.13
N ALA A 59 13.26 25.97 -7.47
CA ALA A 59 14.56 25.52 -7.95
C ALA A 59 15.27 24.58 -6.96
N ASN A 60 15.09 24.80 -5.65
CA ASN A 60 15.66 23.94 -4.61
C ASN A 60 15.14 22.49 -4.67
N ASN A 61 13.96 22.28 -5.24
CA ASN A 61 13.31 20.97 -5.37
C ASN A 61 13.75 20.21 -6.63
N ILE A 62 14.57 20.82 -7.49
CA ILE A 62 15.06 20.18 -8.72
C ILE A 62 16.36 19.44 -8.41
N ILE A 63 16.33 18.12 -8.49
CA ILE A 63 17.47 17.24 -8.22
C ILE A 63 18.00 16.75 -9.56
N VAL A 64 19.28 17.00 -9.83
CA VAL A 64 19.93 16.62 -11.09
C VAL A 64 20.89 15.48 -10.80
N LEU A 65 20.72 14.34 -11.46
CA LEU A 65 21.54 13.15 -11.32
C LEU A 65 22.26 12.86 -12.64
N SER A 66 23.51 12.41 -12.56
CA SER A 66 24.32 11.97 -13.69
C SER A 66 24.73 10.50 -13.54
N GLY A 67 25.20 9.88 -14.62
CA GLY A 67 25.60 8.49 -14.65
C GLY A 67 24.42 7.52 -14.66
N ILE A 68 23.26 7.96 -15.17
CA ILE A 68 22.08 7.11 -15.27
C ILE A 68 22.22 6.19 -16.49
N PRO A 69 22.12 4.86 -16.34
CA PRO A 69 22.19 3.92 -17.45
C PRO A 69 21.12 4.20 -18.50
N ASN A 70 21.50 4.18 -19.78
CA ASN A 70 20.57 4.31 -20.89
C ASN A 70 19.89 2.96 -21.21
N THR A 71 19.06 2.49 -20.28
CA THR A 71 18.30 1.24 -20.37
C THR A 71 16.98 1.38 -19.62
N ASP A 72 15.95 0.68 -20.08
CA ASP A 72 14.65 0.65 -19.41
C ASP A 72 14.65 -0.21 -18.14
N ARG A 73 15.63 -1.13 -18.02
CA ARG A 73 15.74 -2.09 -16.93
C ARG A 73 17.10 -2.05 -16.25
N ILE A 74 17.09 -1.98 -14.92
CA ILE A 74 18.26 -2.06 -14.03
C ILE A 74 17.99 -3.03 -12.87
N THR A 75 19.05 -3.42 -12.17
CA THR A 75 18.97 -4.23 -10.94
C THR A 75 18.51 -3.40 -9.74
N ILE A 76 18.06 -4.07 -8.68
CA ILE A 76 17.67 -3.40 -7.43
C ILE A 76 18.86 -2.71 -6.73
N GLU A 77 20.07 -3.26 -6.84
CA GLU A 77 21.31 -2.65 -6.33
C GLU A 77 21.66 -1.36 -7.09
N GLU A 78 21.55 -1.37 -8.42
CA GLU A 78 21.73 -0.18 -9.26
C GLU A 78 20.67 0.88 -8.93
N PHE A 79 19.41 0.48 -8.73
CA PHE A 79 18.35 1.40 -8.31
C PHE A 79 18.69 2.05 -6.96
N ARG A 80 19.13 1.27 -5.97
CA ARG A 80 19.53 1.79 -4.65
C ARG A 80 20.68 2.79 -4.75
N SER A 81 21.73 2.43 -5.49
CA SER A 81 22.98 3.19 -5.52
C SER A 81 22.97 4.39 -6.47
N LEU A 82 22.36 4.26 -7.65
CA LEU A 82 22.38 5.30 -8.68
C LEU A 82 21.19 6.28 -8.58
N LEU A 83 20.07 5.84 -8.00
CA LEU A 83 18.84 6.63 -7.96
C LEU A 83 18.42 6.93 -6.52
N LEU A 84 18.01 5.91 -5.77
CA LEU A 84 17.30 6.14 -4.51
C LEU A 84 18.16 6.88 -3.46
N LEU A 85 19.34 6.35 -3.14
CA LEU A 85 20.21 6.95 -2.12
C LEU A 85 20.65 8.38 -2.50
N PRO A 86 21.14 8.65 -3.74
CA PRO A 86 21.47 10.01 -4.16
C PRO A 86 20.29 10.98 -4.05
N ILE A 87 19.07 10.56 -4.40
CA ILE A 87 17.87 11.41 -4.29
C ILE A 87 17.60 11.76 -2.83
N LEU A 88 17.58 10.75 -1.94
CA LEU A 88 17.32 10.96 -0.52
C LEU A 88 18.38 11.87 0.12
N GLN A 89 19.65 11.68 -0.23
CA GLN A 89 20.76 12.54 0.23
C GLN A 89 20.61 13.99 -0.24
N GLN A 90 20.18 14.21 -1.49
CA GLN A 90 19.91 15.57 -2.00
C GLN A 90 18.72 16.22 -1.32
N ILE A 91 17.66 15.46 -1.03
CA ILE A 91 16.50 15.97 -0.25
C ILE A 91 16.94 16.36 1.16
N GLU A 92 17.72 15.51 1.83
CA GLU A 92 18.18 15.73 3.20
C GLU A 92 19.16 16.91 3.29
N SER A 93 20.19 16.95 2.45
CA SER A 93 21.19 18.03 2.44
C SER A 93 20.57 19.41 2.21
N ARG A 94 19.48 19.49 1.45
CA ARG A 94 18.72 20.71 1.18
C ARG A 94 17.64 21.02 2.22
N LYS A 95 17.52 20.19 3.26
CA LYS A 95 16.52 20.28 4.34
C LYS A 95 15.07 20.26 3.82
N LEU A 96 14.83 19.46 2.77
CA LEU A 96 13.52 19.33 2.12
C LEU A 96 12.66 18.21 2.71
N SER A 97 13.26 17.30 3.50
CA SER A 97 12.60 16.09 4.03
C SER A 97 11.30 16.34 4.80
N GLY A 98 11.16 17.52 5.43
CA GLY A 98 9.99 17.86 6.23
C GLY A 98 8.73 18.20 5.43
N HIS A 99 8.83 18.44 4.12
CA HIS A 99 7.68 18.88 3.32
C HIS A 99 7.57 18.23 1.93
N ILE A 100 8.59 17.54 1.43
CA ILE A 100 8.46 16.73 0.21
C ILE A 100 7.53 15.54 0.48
N GLN A 101 6.50 15.41 -0.34
CA GLN A 101 5.53 14.31 -0.31
C GLN A 101 5.69 13.36 -1.50
N GLY A 102 6.34 13.81 -2.59
CA GLY A 102 6.46 13.01 -3.80
C GLY A 102 7.74 13.31 -4.58
N ILE A 103 8.18 12.29 -5.32
CA ILE A 103 9.30 12.37 -6.26
C ILE A 103 8.73 12.16 -7.67
N ALA A 104 9.05 13.08 -8.58
CA ALA A 104 8.68 13.00 -9.98
C ALA A 104 9.95 12.83 -10.82
N TYR A 105 10.06 11.71 -11.52
CA TYR A 105 11.14 11.46 -12.47
C TYR A 105 10.82 12.12 -13.82
N SER A 106 11.82 12.75 -14.43
CA SER A 106 11.75 13.16 -15.83
C SER A 106 11.83 11.93 -16.76
N VAL A 107 11.93 12.16 -18.07
CA VAL A 107 12.16 11.10 -19.06
C VAL A 107 13.59 10.56 -18.98
N ASP A 108 13.86 9.45 -19.66
CA ASP A 108 15.16 8.77 -19.74
C ASP A 108 15.69 8.29 -18.37
N PHE A 109 14.79 7.76 -17.55
CA PHE A 109 15.11 6.97 -16.37
C PHE A 109 14.65 5.52 -16.56
N PRO A 110 15.38 4.52 -16.02
CA PRO A 110 14.92 3.15 -15.99
C PRO A 110 13.57 3.04 -15.25
N THR A 111 12.56 2.46 -15.90
CA THR A 111 11.23 2.31 -15.30
C THR A 111 11.02 0.95 -14.66
N SER A 112 11.79 -0.05 -15.09
CA SER A 112 11.68 -1.46 -14.67
C SER A 112 12.86 -1.84 -13.79
N ILE A 113 12.60 -2.30 -12.58
CA ILE A 113 13.64 -2.68 -11.63
C ILE A 113 13.55 -4.19 -11.39
N ASP A 114 14.64 -4.89 -11.67
CA ASP A 114 14.75 -6.33 -11.41
C ASP A 114 14.86 -6.58 -9.91
N ILE A 115 13.89 -7.32 -9.37
CA ILE A 115 13.82 -7.69 -7.96
C ILE A 115 13.87 -9.21 -7.76
N ALA A 116 14.30 -10.00 -8.76
CA ALA A 116 14.34 -11.46 -8.67
C ALA A 116 15.04 -11.95 -7.40
N VAL A 117 16.22 -11.39 -7.09
CA VAL A 117 17.02 -11.75 -5.91
C VAL A 117 16.27 -11.54 -4.60
N GLU A 118 15.45 -10.49 -4.51
CA GLU A 118 14.66 -10.19 -3.29
C GLU A 118 13.37 -11.01 -3.26
N ALA A 119 12.73 -11.19 -4.41
CA ALA A 119 11.49 -11.94 -4.53
C ALA A 119 11.71 -13.44 -4.23
N ASP A 120 12.89 -13.99 -4.55
CA ASP A 120 13.23 -15.38 -4.25
C ASP A 120 13.47 -15.64 -2.76
N LYS A 121 13.68 -14.58 -1.96
CA LYS A 121 13.75 -14.69 -0.48
C LYS A 121 12.37 -14.86 0.14
N ILE A 122 11.29 -14.61 -0.60
CA ILE A 122 9.93 -14.72 -0.09
C ILE A 122 9.57 -16.19 -0.03
N PRO A 123 9.41 -16.78 1.16
CA PRO A 123 8.98 -18.15 1.27
C PRO A 123 7.62 -18.26 0.59
N ASN A 124 7.45 -19.27 -0.26
CA ASN A 124 6.15 -19.60 -0.83
C ASN A 124 5.55 -18.52 -1.74
N ARG A 125 6.41 -17.78 -2.45
CA ARG A 125 6.03 -16.75 -3.42
C ARG A 125 4.91 -17.21 -4.36
N SER A 126 3.86 -16.39 -4.44
CA SER A 126 2.77 -16.57 -5.41
C SER A 126 3.27 -16.50 -6.84
N GLN A 127 2.71 -17.35 -7.71
CA GLN A 127 2.98 -17.33 -9.17
C GLN A 127 2.59 -16.00 -9.84
N TYR A 128 1.72 -15.20 -9.21
CA TYR A 128 1.26 -13.92 -9.73
C TYR A 128 2.22 -12.76 -9.41
N LEU A 129 3.20 -12.97 -8.52
CA LEU A 129 4.22 -11.98 -8.21
C LEU A 129 5.34 -12.06 -9.25
N THR A 130 5.49 -11.02 -10.07
CA THR A 130 6.55 -10.94 -11.09
C THR A 130 7.87 -10.43 -10.50
N PRO A 131 9.03 -10.83 -11.04
CA PRO A 131 10.34 -10.40 -10.53
C PRO A 131 10.73 -8.99 -10.98
N VAL A 132 9.76 -8.15 -11.34
CA VAL A 132 10.00 -6.81 -11.88
C VAL A 132 9.10 -5.82 -11.16
N ALA A 133 9.71 -4.81 -10.53
CA ALA A 133 9.01 -3.72 -9.87
C ALA A 133 9.11 -2.43 -10.70
N SER A 134 8.15 -1.52 -10.50
CA SER A 134 8.21 -0.17 -11.05
C SER A 134 9.11 0.73 -10.20
N ILE A 135 9.85 1.63 -10.85
CA ILE A 135 10.59 2.70 -10.18
C ILE A 135 9.73 3.48 -9.17
N ASN A 136 8.49 3.82 -9.53
CA ASN A 136 7.59 4.57 -8.66
C ASN A 136 7.17 3.74 -7.44
N GLY A 137 6.90 2.45 -7.62
CA GLY A 137 6.55 1.54 -6.54
C GLY A 137 7.69 1.39 -5.52
N LEU A 138 8.92 1.15 -6.00
CA LEU A 138 10.07 1.06 -5.11
C LEU A 138 10.42 2.39 -4.44
N THR A 139 10.17 3.51 -5.11
CA THR A 139 10.34 4.85 -4.52
C THR A 139 9.33 5.09 -3.39
N TYR A 140 8.08 4.69 -3.57
CA TYR A 140 7.07 4.73 -2.51
C TYR A 140 7.47 3.86 -1.31
N PHE A 141 7.94 2.64 -1.58
CA PHE A 141 8.35 1.68 -0.55
C PHE A 141 9.81 1.85 -0.07
N TYR A 142 10.43 3.01 -0.27
CA TYR A 142 11.85 3.19 -0.01
C TYR A 142 12.28 2.79 1.41
N ARG A 143 11.43 3.01 2.42
CA ARG A 143 11.73 2.63 3.81
C ARG A 143 11.90 1.11 3.98
N LEU A 144 11.01 0.33 3.36
CA LEU A 144 11.08 -1.13 3.38
C LEU A 144 12.28 -1.63 2.59
N LEU A 145 12.58 -0.97 1.47
CA LEU A 145 13.74 -1.31 0.65
C LEU A 145 15.06 -1.06 1.39
N LEU A 146 15.18 0.07 2.09
CA LEU A 146 16.36 0.42 2.90
C LEU A 146 16.49 -0.47 4.13
N SER A 147 15.37 -0.92 4.72
CA SER A 147 15.37 -1.87 5.84
C SER A 147 15.53 -3.33 5.40
N GLN A 148 15.75 -3.59 4.10
CA GLN A 148 15.86 -4.94 3.52
C GLN A 148 14.67 -5.86 3.85
N SER A 149 13.48 -5.27 4.03
CA SER A 149 12.27 -6.03 4.30
C SER A 149 11.62 -6.45 2.98
N PRO A 150 11.25 -7.73 2.79
CA PRO A 150 10.54 -8.18 1.58
C PRO A 150 9.07 -7.74 1.53
N ALA A 151 8.56 -7.06 2.57
CA ALA A 151 7.15 -6.68 2.69
C ALA A 151 6.63 -5.79 1.56
N TYR A 152 7.50 -5.12 0.79
CA TYR A 152 7.09 -4.29 -0.34
C TYR A 152 6.67 -5.09 -1.59
N VAL A 153 6.94 -6.39 -1.64
CA VAL A 153 6.59 -7.26 -2.78
C VAL A 153 5.20 -7.89 -2.59
N GLY A 154 4.71 -7.98 -1.36
CA GLY A 154 3.43 -8.64 -1.04
C GLY A 154 2.20 -7.91 -1.60
N PHE A 155 1.10 -8.64 -1.77
CA PHE A 155 -0.19 -8.07 -2.17
C PHE A 155 -0.75 -7.06 -1.16
N ASP A 156 -0.37 -7.22 0.11
CA ASP A 156 -0.81 -6.37 1.22
C ASP A 156 0.15 -5.19 1.49
N SER A 157 1.14 -4.97 0.61
CA SER A 157 2.12 -3.89 0.73
C SER A 157 1.48 -2.50 0.67
N ASN A 158 0.35 -2.34 -0.04
CA ASN A 158 -0.30 -1.05 -0.19
C ASN A 158 -1.13 -0.66 1.05
N PHE A 159 -0.48 -0.07 2.04
CA PHE A 159 -1.11 0.43 3.26
C PHE A 159 -2.17 1.52 3.02
N TYR A 160 -2.09 2.26 1.91
CA TYR A 160 -3.08 3.30 1.60
C TYR A 160 -4.45 2.70 1.26
N ALA A 161 -4.47 1.56 0.58
CA ALA A 161 -5.68 0.83 0.21
C ALA A 161 -5.93 -0.38 1.13
N ALA A 162 -5.46 -0.30 2.38
CA ALA A 162 -5.65 -1.36 3.37
C ALA A 162 -7.15 -1.65 3.52
N ARG A 163 -7.53 -2.91 3.29
CA ARG A 163 -8.90 -3.36 3.49
C ARG A 163 -9.11 -3.72 4.96
N PRO A 164 -10.29 -3.45 5.55
CA PRO A 164 -10.63 -4.01 6.85
C PRO A 164 -10.47 -5.53 6.79
N ALA A 165 -9.75 -6.11 7.75
CA ALA A 165 -9.47 -7.53 7.76
C ALA A 165 -10.73 -8.40 7.72
N ALA A 166 -11.85 -7.91 8.28
CA ALA A 166 -13.16 -8.55 8.20
C ALA A 166 -13.63 -8.80 6.75
N SER A 167 -13.30 -7.89 5.81
CA SER A 167 -13.66 -8.08 4.40
C SER A 167 -12.95 -9.26 3.75
N LEU A 168 -11.81 -9.70 4.31
CA LEU A 168 -11.06 -10.86 3.85
C LEU A 168 -11.71 -12.18 4.29
N LEU A 169 -12.63 -12.17 5.26
CA LEU A 169 -13.32 -13.36 5.76
C LEU A 169 -14.50 -13.81 4.90
N ASN A 170 -14.75 -13.14 3.77
CA ASN A 170 -15.69 -13.61 2.77
C ASN A 170 -14.99 -14.61 1.84
N PRO A 171 -15.15 -15.93 2.06
CA PRO A 171 -14.43 -16.92 1.27
C PRO A 171 -14.89 -16.88 -0.18
N PHE A 172 -13.93 -16.82 -1.11
CA PHE A 172 -14.22 -17.04 -2.52
C PHE A 172 -14.32 -18.55 -2.76
N ILE A 173 -15.46 -19.01 -3.27
CA ILE A 173 -15.68 -20.40 -3.69
C ILE A 173 -16.13 -20.37 -5.17
N PRO A 174 -15.30 -20.85 -6.12
CA PRO A 174 -15.60 -20.83 -7.55
C PRO A 174 -16.79 -21.70 -7.91
N ASP A 175 -16.94 -22.83 -7.21
CA ASP A 175 -18.07 -23.74 -7.43
C ASP A 175 -19.34 -23.18 -6.77
N GLN A 176 -20.21 -22.63 -7.63
CA GLN A 176 -21.48 -22.04 -7.21
C GLN A 176 -22.37 -23.03 -6.45
N LYS A 177 -22.37 -24.32 -6.82
CA LYS A 177 -23.21 -25.32 -6.12
C LYS A 177 -22.73 -25.55 -4.70
N LYS A 178 -21.41 -25.65 -4.50
CA LYS A 178 -20.82 -25.76 -3.15
C LYS A 178 -21.06 -24.51 -2.33
N PHE A 179 -20.97 -23.33 -2.94
CA PHE A 179 -21.26 -22.07 -2.26
C PHE A 179 -22.72 -21.99 -1.80
N GLU A 180 -23.67 -22.41 -2.65
CA GLU A 180 -25.09 -22.48 -2.31
C GLU A 180 -25.35 -23.49 -1.18
N ALA A 181 -24.74 -24.68 -1.24
CA ALA A 181 -24.84 -25.70 -0.19
C ALA A 181 -24.26 -25.21 1.15
N LEU A 182 -23.06 -24.61 1.13
CA LEU A 182 -22.45 -23.98 2.30
C LEU A 182 -23.40 -22.94 2.91
N SER A 183 -23.96 -22.06 2.07
CA SER A 183 -24.89 -21.01 2.51
C SER A 183 -26.18 -21.60 3.10
N GLN A 184 -26.66 -22.74 2.60
CA GLN A 184 -27.80 -23.46 3.18
C GLN A 184 -27.47 -24.06 4.54
N HIS A 185 -26.37 -24.81 4.66
CA HIS A 185 -25.95 -25.40 5.93
C HIS A 185 -25.70 -24.34 7.02
N VAL A 186 -25.05 -23.22 6.67
CA VAL A 186 -24.84 -22.09 7.60
C VAL A 186 -26.17 -21.47 8.05
N ARG A 187 -27.14 -21.30 7.14
CA ARG A 187 -28.49 -20.80 7.49
C ARG A 187 -29.26 -21.76 8.38
N ASN A 188 -29.08 -23.06 8.17
CA ASN A 188 -29.71 -24.12 8.97
C ASN A 188 -28.95 -24.41 10.28
N MET A 189 -27.86 -23.70 10.56
CA MET A 189 -26.97 -23.92 11.72
C MET A 189 -26.33 -25.31 11.75
N GLU A 190 -26.16 -25.93 10.58
CA GLU A 190 -25.49 -27.21 10.38
C GLU A 190 -23.98 -26.96 10.18
N TRP A 191 -23.26 -26.79 11.30
CA TRP A 191 -21.87 -26.29 11.27
C TRP A 191 -20.86 -27.31 10.74
N GLU A 192 -21.01 -28.59 11.07
CA GLU A 192 -20.07 -29.65 10.67
C GLU A 192 -20.11 -29.94 9.15
N PRO A 193 -21.28 -30.08 8.50
CA PRO A 193 -21.35 -30.17 7.04
C PRO A 193 -20.77 -28.94 6.34
N ALA A 194 -21.08 -27.74 6.86
CA ALA A 194 -20.56 -26.48 6.33
C ALA A 194 -19.02 -26.41 6.39
N ALA A 195 -18.42 -26.80 7.53
CA ALA A 195 -16.98 -26.83 7.71
C ALA A 195 -16.30 -27.86 6.79
N THR A 196 -16.95 -29.01 6.59
CA THR A 196 -16.44 -30.08 5.72
C THR A 196 -16.36 -29.62 4.26
N ILE A 197 -17.34 -28.86 3.76
CA ILE A 197 -17.30 -28.27 2.40
C ILE A 197 -16.07 -27.38 2.22
N LEU A 198 -15.74 -26.54 3.23
CA LEU A 198 -14.55 -25.69 3.17
C LEU A 198 -13.25 -26.50 3.19
N ASP A 199 -13.18 -27.55 4.02
CA ASP A 199 -12.02 -28.45 4.07
C ASP A 199 -11.76 -29.16 2.73
N GLU A 200 -12.82 -29.51 2.00
CA GLU A 200 -12.69 -30.03 0.64
C GLU A 200 -12.21 -28.96 -0.34
N GLU A 201 -12.75 -27.75 -0.25
CA GLU A 201 -12.40 -26.66 -1.16
C GLU A 201 -10.94 -26.19 -0.97
N ILE A 202 -10.45 -26.17 0.27
CA ILE A 202 -9.06 -25.86 0.62
C ILE A 202 -8.07 -26.74 -0.16
N LYS A 203 -8.41 -28.02 -0.39
CA LYS A 203 -7.53 -28.97 -1.10
C LYS A 203 -7.36 -28.60 -2.57
N VAL A 204 -8.41 -28.04 -3.19
CA VAL A 204 -8.44 -27.71 -4.63
C VAL A 204 -7.97 -26.28 -4.90
N MET A 205 -8.09 -25.40 -3.91
CA MET A 205 -7.80 -23.98 -4.06
C MET A 205 -6.32 -23.68 -4.31
N PRO A 206 -5.99 -22.62 -5.09
CA PRO A 206 -4.64 -22.08 -5.13
C PRO A 206 -4.19 -21.68 -3.74
N ARG A 207 -2.92 -21.93 -3.44
CA ARG A 207 -2.33 -21.73 -2.11
C ARG A 207 -2.62 -20.34 -1.52
N ASP A 208 -2.49 -19.31 -2.34
CA ASP A 208 -2.61 -17.90 -1.94
C ASP A 208 -4.01 -17.54 -1.42
N LEU A 209 -5.03 -18.33 -1.77
CA LEU A 209 -6.42 -18.10 -1.36
C LEU A 209 -6.84 -18.98 -0.16
N ARG A 210 -5.95 -19.87 0.31
CA ARG A 210 -6.28 -20.83 1.37
C ARG A 210 -6.29 -20.21 2.76
N ALA A 211 -5.47 -19.19 3.01
CA ALA A 211 -5.33 -18.57 4.34
C ALA A 211 -6.69 -18.12 4.91
N THR A 212 -7.49 -17.41 4.12
CA THR A 212 -8.86 -17.04 4.49
C THR A 212 -9.74 -18.26 4.75
N LEU A 213 -9.71 -19.25 3.85
CA LEU A 213 -10.57 -20.43 3.95
C LEU A 213 -10.28 -21.23 5.23
N PHE A 214 -9.01 -21.33 5.62
CA PHE A 214 -8.62 -21.94 6.89
C PHE A 214 -9.25 -21.22 8.10
N VAL A 215 -9.23 -19.89 8.12
CA VAL A 215 -9.84 -19.12 9.21
C VAL A 215 -11.35 -19.29 9.26
N VAL A 216 -12.04 -19.25 8.11
CA VAL A 216 -13.50 -19.45 8.06
C VAL A 216 -13.86 -20.89 8.43
N ALA A 217 -13.10 -21.88 7.99
CA ALA A 217 -13.28 -23.28 8.39
C ALA A 217 -13.09 -23.46 9.91
N ALA A 218 -12.07 -22.81 10.50
CA ALA A 218 -11.85 -22.83 11.94
C ALA A 218 -13.07 -22.29 12.72
N GLN A 219 -13.71 -21.23 12.23
CA GLN A 219 -14.93 -20.69 12.86
C GLN A 219 -16.09 -21.69 12.83
N LEU A 220 -16.31 -22.33 11.68
CA LEU A 220 -17.38 -23.33 11.57
C LEU A 220 -17.10 -24.56 12.45
N TRP A 221 -15.85 -25.01 12.52
CA TRP A 221 -15.45 -26.08 13.44
C TRP A 221 -15.57 -25.68 14.91
N ALA A 222 -15.34 -24.41 15.25
CA ALA A 222 -15.57 -23.91 16.60
C ALA A 222 -17.06 -23.95 16.96
N LYS A 223 -17.94 -23.51 16.05
CA LYS A 223 -19.40 -23.62 16.23
C LYS A 223 -19.90 -25.07 16.30
N ALA A 224 -19.18 -25.99 15.66
CA ALA A 224 -19.42 -27.43 15.74
C ALA A 224 -18.84 -28.09 17.00
N ASN A 225 -18.21 -27.33 17.92
CA ASN A 225 -17.54 -27.84 19.12
C ASN A 225 -16.42 -28.87 18.85
N GLN A 226 -15.65 -28.69 17.77
CA GLN A 226 -14.51 -29.57 17.44
C GLN A 226 -13.16 -28.83 17.60
N PRO A 227 -12.65 -28.64 18.84
CA PRO A 227 -11.51 -27.76 19.12
C PRO A 227 -10.19 -28.21 18.48
N GLU A 228 -9.98 -29.52 18.32
CA GLU A 228 -8.77 -30.04 17.66
C GLU A 228 -8.67 -29.56 16.20
N LYS A 229 -9.79 -29.59 15.47
CA LYS A 229 -9.85 -29.11 14.09
C LYS A 229 -9.69 -27.58 14.00
N VAL A 230 -10.16 -26.85 15.00
CA VAL A 230 -9.97 -25.38 15.06
C VAL A 230 -8.48 -25.04 15.12
N LEU A 231 -7.74 -25.67 16.04
CA LEU A 231 -6.31 -25.43 16.21
C LEU A 231 -5.52 -25.79 14.94
N ASP A 232 -5.79 -26.96 14.36
CA ASP A 232 -5.15 -27.42 13.11
C ASP A 232 -5.38 -26.42 11.94
N ARG A 233 -6.60 -25.89 11.82
CA ARG A 233 -6.92 -24.89 10.78
C ARG A 233 -6.28 -23.53 11.06
N LEU A 234 -6.23 -23.07 12.31
CA LEU A 234 -5.57 -21.80 12.64
C LEU A 234 -4.06 -21.88 12.44
N GLU A 235 -3.43 -23.00 12.79
CA GLU A 235 -2.02 -23.24 12.50
C GLU A 235 -1.77 -23.22 10.99
N SER A 236 -2.60 -23.93 10.22
CA SER A 236 -2.54 -23.93 8.76
C SER A 236 -2.74 -22.53 8.16
N ALA A 237 -3.63 -21.71 8.74
CA ALA A 237 -3.85 -20.33 8.32
C ALA A 237 -2.60 -19.47 8.54
N ALA A 238 -1.97 -19.58 9.72
CA ALA A 238 -0.74 -18.86 10.04
C ALA A 238 0.41 -19.26 9.09
N LEU A 239 0.58 -20.56 8.84
CA LEU A 239 1.56 -21.08 7.89
C LEU A 239 1.28 -20.67 6.43
N ALA A 240 0.01 -20.44 6.10
CA ALA A 240 -0.42 -19.90 4.81
C ALA A 240 -0.28 -18.37 4.69
N GLY A 241 0.20 -17.68 5.73
CA GLY A 241 0.46 -16.23 5.71
C GLY A 241 -0.68 -15.37 6.26
N TRP A 242 -1.60 -15.93 7.06
CA TRP A 242 -2.61 -15.11 7.75
C TRP A 242 -1.98 -14.30 8.89
N GLU A 243 -1.97 -12.97 8.76
CA GLU A 243 -1.37 -12.04 9.74
C GLU A 243 -2.40 -11.13 10.44
N TYR A 244 -3.68 -11.25 10.08
CA TYR A 244 -4.73 -10.33 10.52
C TYR A 244 -5.31 -10.69 11.89
N ARG A 245 -4.52 -10.47 12.94
CA ARG A 245 -4.97 -10.66 14.33
C ARG A 245 -6.23 -9.86 14.66
N ASP A 246 -6.30 -8.62 14.19
CA ASP A 246 -7.44 -7.73 14.40
C ASP A 246 -8.77 -8.30 13.91
N ALA A 247 -8.76 -9.07 12.81
CA ALA A 247 -9.97 -9.74 12.34
C ALA A 247 -10.47 -10.76 13.36
N ILE A 248 -9.57 -11.54 13.96
CA ILE A 248 -9.92 -12.57 14.95
C ILE A 248 -10.48 -11.94 16.23
N GLU A 249 -9.82 -10.89 16.73
CA GLU A 249 -10.19 -10.27 18.01
C GLU A 249 -11.43 -9.36 17.91
N LYS A 250 -11.55 -8.54 16.88
CA LYS A 250 -12.63 -7.54 16.77
C LYS A 250 -13.95 -8.15 16.33
N GLU A 251 -13.92 -9.12 15.42
CA GLU A 251 -15.13 -9.77 14.91
C GLU A 251 -15.65 -10.86 15.86
N LYS A 252 -14.98 -11.10 17.01
CA LYS A 252 -15.32 -12.14 17.99
C LYS A 252 -15.62 -13.48 17.29
N LEU A 253 -14.68 -13.89 16.43
CA LEU A 253 -14.87 -15.02 15.53
C LEU A 253 -14.93 -16.37 16.26
N PHE A 254 -14.60 -16.37 17.55
CA PHE A 254 -14.65 -17.50 18.47
C PHE A 254 -15.39 -17.11 19.74
#